data_AF-A0A958TJF2-F1
#
_entry.id   AF-A0A958TJF2-F1
#
_cell.length_a   1.000
_cell.length_b   1.000
_cell.length_c   1.000
_cell.angle_alpha   90.00
_cell.angle_beta   90.00
_cell.angle_gamma   90.00
#
_symmetry.space_group_name_H-M   'P 1'
#
loop_
_entity.id
_entity.type
_entity.pdbx_description
1 polymer ?
#
loop_
_entity_poly.entity_id
_entity_poly.type
_entity_poly.pdbx_seq_one_letter_code
_entity_poly.pdbx_strand_id
1 'polypeptide(L)'
;MSNKLTECSNCNQHFEAYYPYCPYCGQKAQDDLTLGVLFNNTISNYFSVDARFFRSFMPLMFKPGYLAKKFIKGKRLLYLHPALFYLFVSVVFFFLFSFVSREQTAELNKELQKTLKSETAKVVVDSVAERKKDSLERVKLRKALYDNQFLTGMKDKEID
;
A
#
# COMPACT_ATOMS: atom_id res chain seq x y z
N MET A 1 10.44 59.69 -5.95
CA MET A 1 10.69 58.24 -5.78
C MET A 1 10.22 57.54 -7.04
N SER A 2 11.09 56.81 -7.73
CA SER A 2 10.71 56.13 -8.98
C SER A 2 9.83 54.92 -8.66
N ASN A 3 8.58 54.90 -9.16
CA ASN A 3 7.70 53.75 -9.05
C ASN A 3 8.28 52.62 -9.91
N LYS A 4 9.06 51.74 -9.29
CA LYS A 4 9.62 50.56 -9.95
C LYS A 4 8.49 49.55 -10.12
N LEU A 5 8.10 49.28 -11.35
CA LEU A 5 7.12 48.25 -11.69
C LEU A 5 7.82 46.90 -11.88
N THR A 6 7.18 45.84 -11.39
CA THR A 6 7.63 44.44 -11.54
C THR A 6 6.50 43.62 -12.18
N GLU A 7 6.84 42.69 -13.06
CA GLU A 7 5.91 41.76 -13.69
C GLU A 7 5.70 40.51 -12.81
N CYS A 8 4.46 40.07 -12.63
CA CYS A 8 4.14 38.85 -11.89
C CYS A 8 4.30 37.59 -12.76
N SER A 9 5.15 36.64 -12.35
CA SER A 9 5.39 35.38 -13.09
C SER A 9 4.16 34.46 -13.26
N ASN A 10 3.11 34.63 -12.45
CA ASN A 10 1.89 33.83 -12.55
C ASN A 10 0.86 34.43 -13.53
N CYS A 11 0.49 35.70 -13.34
CA CYS A 11 -0.56 36.36 -14.13
C CYS A 11 -0.04 37.30 -15.23
N ASN A 12 1.27 37.57 -15.28
CA ASN A 12 1.95 38.51 -16.18
C ASN A 12 1.42 39.95 -16.11
N GLN A 13 0.75 40.31 -15.01
CA GLN A 13 0.34 41.69 -14.74
C GLN A 13 1.49 42.45 -14.07
N HIS A 14 1.60 43.74 -14.41
CA HIS A 14 2.57 44.65 -13.80
C HIS A 14 1.97 45.24 -12.52
N PHE A 15 2.78 45.31 -11.47
CA PHE A 15 2.41 45.92 -10.19
C PHE A 15 3.60 46.61 -9.55
N GLU A 16 3.35 47.50 -8.59
CA GLU A 16 4.40 48.25 -7.92
C GLU A 16 5.28 47.33 -7.07
N ALA A 17 6.60 47.46 -7.18
CA ALA A 17 7.57 46.60 -6.51
C ALA A 17 7.57 46.71 -4.98
N TYR A 18 6.86 47.70 -4.41
CA TYR A 18 6.67 47.81 -2.97
C TYR A 18 5.68 46.76 -2.43
N TYR A 19 4.75 46.26 -3.25
CA TYR A 19 3.79 45.26 -2.80
C TYR A 19 4.46 43.89 -2.56
N PRO A 20 4.30 43.28 -1.37
CA PRO A 20 4.86 41.96 -1.09
C PRO A 20 4.14 40.82 -1.83
N TYR A 21 2.90 41.06 -2.29
CA TYR A 21 2.08 40.11 -3.04
C TYR A 21 1.46 40.80 -4.26
N CYS A 22 1.31 40.07 -5.36
CA CYS A 22 0.64 40.53 -6.55
C CYS A 22 -0.86 40.75 -6.26
N PRO A 23 -1.39 41.97 -6.48
CA PRO A 23 -2.79 42.29 -6.15
C PRO A 23 -3.79 41.56 -7.06
N TYR A 24 -3.37 41.11 -8.23
CA TYR A 24 -4.24 40.45 -9.21
C TYR A 24 -4.39 38.94 -8.98
N CYS A 25 -3.39 38.28 -8.42
CA CYS A 25 -3.38 36.82 -8.30
C CYS A 25 -2.90 36.27 -6.95
N GLY A 26 -2.44 37.13 -6.03
CA GLY A 26 -2.00 36.75 -4.70
C GLY A 26 -0.60 36.12 -4.61
N GLN A 27 0.16 36.04 -5.71
CA GLN A 27 1.53 35.48 -5.67
C GLN A 27 2.48 36.41 -4.94
N LYS A 28 3.30 35.87 -4.04
CA LYS A 28 4.37 36.63 -3.39
C LYS A 28 5.38 37.16 -4.43
N ALA A 29 5.77 38.43 -4.32
CA ALA A 29 6.63 39.11 -5.28
C ALA A 29 8.07 38.56 -5.30
N GLN A 30 8.56 38.11 -4.14
CA GLN A 30 9.79 37.33 -3.99
C GLN A 30 9.42 35.96 -3.42
N ASP A 31 9.44 34.94 -4.29
CA ASP A 31 9.00 33.59 -3.96
C ASP A 31 10.15 32.61 -4.25
N ASP A 32 11.05 32.45 -3.28
CA ASP A 32 12.17 31.51 -3.36
C ASP A 32 11.66 30.07 -3.24
N LEU A 33 12.03 29.24 -4.21
CA LEU A 33 11.58 27.86 -4.28
C LEU A 33 12.43 26.98 -3.35
N THR A 34 12.06 26.91 -2.08
CA THR A 34 12.67 26.00 -1.11
C THR A 34 11.74 24.80 -0.84
N LEU A 35 12.31 23.60 -0.65
CA LEU A 35 11.54 22.40 -0.30
C LEU A 35 10.65 22.62 0.94
N GLY A 36 11.13 23.34 1.96
CA GLY A 36 10.34 23.66 3.15
C GLY A 36 9.11 24.53 2.86
N VAL A 37 9.24 25.53 1.97
CA VAL A 37 8.12 26.38 1.54
C VAL A 37 7.09 25.56 0.77
N LEU A 38 7.56 24.63 -0.07
CA LEU A 38 6.72 23.70 -0.82
C LEU A 38 5.87 22.82 0.12
N PHE A 39 6.48 22.22 1.15
CA PHE A 39 5.77 21.42 2.15
C PHE A 39 4.77 22.25 2.96
N ASN A 40 5.18 23.41 3.48
CA ASN A 40 4.31 24.27 4.29
C ASN A 40 3.08 24.76 3.50
N ASN A 41 3.30 25.21 2.26
CA ASN A 41 2.21 25.60 1.37
C ASN A 41 1.29 24.43 1.00
N THR A 42 1.80 23.19 0.95
CA THR A 42 0.95 22.01 0.72
C THR A 42 0.00 21.78 1.89
N ILE A 43 0.54 21.76 3.12
CA ILE A 43 -0.22 21.46 4.33
C ILE A 43 -1.27 22.54 4.57
N SER A 44 -0.91 23.82 4.41
CA SER A 44 -1.84 24.94 4.58
C SER A 44 -2.98 24.96 3.55
N ASN A 45 -2.80 24.38 2.37
CA ASN A 45 -3.82 24.35 1.31
C ASN A 45 -4.49 22.98 1.17
N TYR A 46 -4.22 22.03 2.08
CA TYR A 46 -4.60 20.63 1.95
C TYR A 46 -6.10 20.39 1.85
N PHE A 47 -6.91 21.18 2.57
CA PHE A 47 -8.37 21.06 2.60
C PHE A 47 -9.10 22.06 1.69
N SER A 48 -8.38 22.90 0.95
CA SER A 48 -8.99 23.84 0.01
C SER A 48 -9.17 23.16 -1.35
N VAL A 49 -10.29 22.44 -1.51
CA VAL A 49 -10.70 21.91 -2.83
C VAL A 49 -11.09 23.10 -3.72
N ASP A 50 -10.13 23.55 -4.52
CA ASP A 50 -10.24 24.74 -5.36
C ASP A 50 -10.58 24.36 -6.80
N ALA A 51 -11.24 25.27 -7.55
CA ALA A 51 -11.44 25.18 -9.00
C ALA A 51 -10.14 24.94 -9.78
N ARG A 52 -8.98 25.26 -9.18
CA ARG A 52 -7.64 24.88 -9.66
C ARG A 52 -7.47 23.38 -9.89
N PHE A 53 -8.21 22.53 -9.15
CA PHE A 53 -8.21 21.08 -9.34
C PHE A 53 -8.64 20.67 -10.75
N PHE A 54 -9.81 21.11 -11.19
CA PHE A 54 -10.34 20.77 -12.51
C PHE A 54 -9.48 21.36 -13.64
N ARG A 55 -8.92 22.56 -13.43
CA ARG A 55 -8.00 23.19 -14.39
C ARG A 55 -6.68 22.41 -14.53
N SER A 56 -6.23 21.73 -13.48
CA SER A 56 -5.06 20.85 -13.49
C SER A 56 -5.36 19.45 -14.03
N PHE A 57 -6.55 18.92 -13.79
CA PHE A 57 -6.93 17.54 -14.13
C PHE A 57 -6.85 17.25 -15.64
N MET A 58 -7.42 18.13 -16.46
CA MET A 58 -7.43 17.96 -17.92
C MET A 58 -6.02 17.94 -18.55
N PRO A 59 -5.15 18.95 -18.35
CA PRO A 59 -3.80 18.92 -18.93
C PRO A 59 -2.95 17.77 -18.37
N LEU A 60 -3.25 17.26 -17.18
CA LEU A 60 -2.54 16.12 -16.65
C LEU A 60 -2.90 14.81 -17.38
N MET A 61 -4.18 14.55 -17.66
CA MET A 61 -4.59 13.33 -18.38
C MET A 61 -4.17 13.32 -19.84
N PHE A 62 -4.08 14.49 -20.47
CA PHE A 62 -3.84 14.59 -21.91
C PHE A 62 -2.48 15.18 -22.29
N LYS A 63 -1.73 15.78 -21.34
CA LYS A 63 -0.45 16.48 -21.59
C LYS A 63 0.56 16.26 -20.46
N PRO A 64 1.23 15.09 -20.40
CA PRO A 64 2.22 14.81 -19.36
C PRO A 64 3.32 15.87 -19.33
N GLY A 65 3.75 16.27 -18.12
CA GLY A 65 4.79 17.27 -17.91
C GLY A 65 4.39 18.74 -18.13
N TYR A 66 3.17 19.02 -18.64
CA TYR A 66 2.72 20.40 -18.88
C TYR A 66 2.66 21.24 -17.59
N LEU A 67 2.10 20.68 -16.52
CA LEU A 67 1.95 21.37 -15.24
C LEU A 67 3.32 21.65 -14.61
N ALA A 68 4.21 20.66 -14.59
CA ALA A 68 5.57 20.82 -14.06
C ALA A 68 6.33 21.95 -14.79
N LYS A 69 6.24 21.99 -16.13
CA LYS A 69 6.85 23.07 -16.93
C LYS A 69 6.25 24.44 -16.60
N LYS A 70 4.93 24.54 -16.39
CA LYS A 70 4.26 25.80 -16.02
C LYS A 70 4.61 26.24 -14.59
N PHE A 71 4.77 25.30 -13.68
CA PHE A 71 5.17 25.54 -12.29
C PHE A 71 6.60 26.10 -12.21
N ILE A 72 7.55 25.49 -12.94
CA ILE A 72 8.94 25.99 -13.06
C ILE A 72 8.97 27.38 -13.69
N LYS A 73 8.08 27.67 -14.65
CA LYS A 73 7.89 29.00 -15.24
C LYS A 73 7.25 30.03 -14.29
N GLY A 74 6.99 29.69 -13.03
CA GLY A 74 6.48 30.62 -12.02
C GLY A 74 4.95 30.68 -11.89
N LYS A 75 4.20 29.87 -12.65
CA LYS A 75 2.72 29.81 -12.58
C LYS A 75 2.21 28.94 -11.44
N ARG A 76 2.62 29.25 -10.21
CA ARG A 76 2.46 28.41 -9.01
C ARG A 76 1.06 28.45 -8.38
N LEU A 77 0.31 29.53 -8.60
CA LEU A 77 -1.08 29.68 -8.11
C LEU A 77 -2.12 29.24 -9.14
N LEU A 78 -1.75 29.06 -10.41
CA LEU A 78 -2.67 28.71 -11.50
C LEU A 78 -3.04 27.22 -11.53
N TYR A 79 -2.18 26.37 -11.00
CA TYR A 79 -2.32 24.92 -10.98
C TYR A 79 -2.20 24.39 -9.56
N LEU A 80 -2.80 23.23 -9.31
CA LEU A 80 -2.64 22.52 -8.05
C LEU A 80 -1.19 22.25 -7.67
N HIS A 81 -0.99 22.18 -6.35
CA HIS A 81 0.29 21.84 -5.76
C HIS A 81 0.68 20.37 -6.08
N PRO A 82 1.92 20.08 -6.51
CA PRO A 82 2.34 18.73 -6.94
C PRO A 82 2.10 17.62 -5.89
N ALA A 83 2.35 17.91 -4.61
CA ALA A 83 2.20 16.94 -3.53
C ALA A 83 0.73 16.54 -3.27
N LEU A 84 -0.20 17.51 -3.36
CA LEU A 84 -1.64 17.23 -3.18
C LEU A 84 -2.16 16.35 -4.32
N PHE A 85 -1.65 16.59 -5.52
CA PHE A 85 -1.97 15.77 -6.68
C PHE A 85 -1.50 14.32 -6.53
N TYR A 86 -0.25 14.10 -6.08
CA TYR A 86 0.26 12.75 -5.83
C TYR A 86 -0.62 11.99 -4.82
N LEU A 87 -1.03 12.65 -3.73
CA LEU A 87 -1.90 12.03 -2.73
C LEU A 87 -3.25 11.66 -3.34
N PHE A 88 -3.89 12.58 -4.05
CA PHE A 88 -5.17 12.32 -4.70
C PHE A 88 -5.10 11.09 -5.63
N VAL A 89 -4.09 11.05 -6.51
CA VAL A 89 -3.87 9.90 -7.39
C VAL A 89 -3.61 8.63 -6.61
N SER A 90 -2.82 8.69 -5.53
CA SER A 90 -2.55 7.52 -4.69
C SER A 90 -3.83 6.99 -4.06
N VAL A 91 -4.68 7.85 -3.51
CA VAL A 91 -5.97 7.46 -2.93
C VAL A 91 -6.88 6.84 -3.99
N VAL A 92 -7.02 7.48 -5.15
CA VAL A 92 -7.82 6.95 -6.27
C VAL A 92 -7.24 5.62 -6.76
N PHE A 93 -5.93 5.53 -6.89
CA PHE A 93 -5.24 4.30 -7.30
C PHE A 93 -5.50 3.17 -6.31
N PHE A 94 -5.29 3.36 -5.02
CA PHE A 94 -5.52 2.33 -4.00
C PHE A 94 -7.01 1.96 -3.88
N PHE A 95 -7.90 2.93 -4.07
CA PHE A 95 -9.34 2.69 -4.10
C PHE A 95 -9.73 1.80 -5.29
N LEU A 96 -9.29 2.13 -6.50
CA LEU A 96 -9.53 1.32 -7.70
C LEU A 96 -8.84 -0.05 -7.61
N PHE A 97 -7.60 -0.07 -7.12
CA PHE A 97 -6.83 -1.28 -6.90
C PHE A 97 -7.49 -2.20 -5.87
N SER A 98 -8.20 -1.66 -4.88
CA SER A 98 -8.96 -2.47 -3.91
C SER A 98 -9.99 -3.37 -4.59
N PHE A 99 -10.61 -2.96 -5.70
CA PHE A 99 -11.57 -3.81 -6.41
C PHE A 99 -10.89 -4.98 -7.12
N VAL A 100 -9.74 -4.75 -7.76
CA VAL A 100 -8.98 -5.79 -8.46
C VAL A 100 -8.29 -6.74 -7.48
N SER A 101 -7.73 -6.18 -6.40
CA SER A 101 -6.96 -6.94 -5.42
C SER A 101 -7.82 -7.99 -4.72
N ARG A 102 -9.10 -7.72 -4.46
CA ARG A 102 -10.00 -8.65 -3.73
C ARG A 102 -10.08 -10.04 -4.37
N GLU A 103 -10.11 -10.11 -5.69
CA GLU A 103 -10.20 -11.39 -6.41
C GLU A 103 -8.89 -12.18 -6.27
N GLN A 104 -7.75 -11.51 -6.45
CA GLN A 104 -6.43 -12.10 -6.27
C GLN A 104 -6.17 -12.54 -4.82
N THR A 105 -6.58 -11.74 -3.81
CA THR A 105 -6.44 -12.14 -2.41
C THR A 105 -7.33 -13.33 -2.07
N ALA A 106 -8.50 -13.46 -2.69
CA ALA A 106 -9.40 -14.58 -2.45
C ALA A 106 -8.83 -15.90 -3.00
N GLU A 107 -8.27 -15.88 -4.21
CA GLU A 107 -7.60 -17.06 -4.77
C GLU A 107 -6.34 -17.43 -3.98
N LEU A 108 -5.49 -16.46 -3.65
CA LEU A 108 -4.27 -16.69 -2.86
C LEU A 108 -4.59 -17.28 -1.47
N ASN A 109 -5.61 -16.76 -0.78
CA ASN A 109 -6.04 -17.28 0.51
C ASN A 109 -6.58 -18.72 0.41
N LYS A 110 -7.25 -19.07 -0.70
CA LYS A 110 -7.76 -20.42 -0.95
C LYS A 110 -6.63 -21.40 -1.22
N GLU A 111 -5.62 -20.99 -1.99
CA GLU A 111 -4.40 -21.75 -2.28
C GLU A 111 -3.59 -21.99 -0.98
N LEU A 112 -3.42 -20.94 -0.17
CA LEU A 112 -2.70 -21.00 1.10
C LEU A 112 -3.42 -21.89 2.11
N GLN A 113 -4.75 -21.78 2.23
CA GLN A 113 -5.54 -22.68 3.09
C GLN A 113 -5.44 -24.14 2.65
N LYS A 114 -5.44 -24.43 1.35
CA LYS A 114 -5.25 -25.80 0.84
C LYS A 114 -3.88 -26.34 1.23
N THR A 115 -2.84 -25.54 1.05
CA THR A 115 -1.45 -25.92 1.37
C THR A 115 -1.30 -26.20 2.87
N LEU A 116 -1.73 -25.25 3.72
CA LEU A 116 -1.68 -25.38 5.18
C LEU A 116 -2.50 -26.57 5.70
N LYS A 117 -3.71 -26.81 5.15
CA LYS A 117 -4.50 -28.01 5.52
C LYS A 117 -3.84 -29.30 5.07
N SER A 118 -3.19 -29.32 3.91
CA SER A 118 -2.49 -30.51 3.41
C SER A 118 -1.24 -30.85 4.22
N GLU A 119 -0.50 -29.83 4.67
CA GLU A 119 0.66 -30.01 5.55
C GLU A 119 0.21 -30.41 6.96
N THR A 120 -0.81 -29.76 7.51
CA THR A 120 -1.36 -30.13 8.83
C THR A 120 -1.96 -31.54 8.80
N ALA A 121 -2.65 -31.93 7.73
CA ALA A 121 -3.18 -33.29 7.57
C ALA A 121 -2.05 -34.32 7.44
N LYS A 122 -0.95 -34.03 6.72
CA LYS A 122 0.22 -34.92 6.65
C LYS A 122 0.92 -35.07 8.00
N VAL A 123 1.11 -33.98 8.75
CA VAL A 123 1.75 -33.99 10.07
C VAL A 123 0.88 -34.70 11.12
N VAL A 124 -0.44 -34.51 11.08
CA VAL A 124 -1.38 -35.20 11.97
C VAL A 124 -1.50 -36.69 11.63
N VAL A 125 -1.48 -37.07 10.35
CA VAL A 125 -1.49 -38.49 9.96
C VAL A 125 -0.24 -39.21 10.46
N ASP A 126 0.93 -38.58 10.40
CA ASP A 126 2.18 -39.16 10.91
C ASP A 126 2.18 -39.29 12.44
N SER A 127 1.52 -38.37 13.15
CA SER A 127 1.41 -38.41 14.62
C SER A 127 0.27 -39.29 15.16
N VAL A 128 -0.78 -39.53 14.37
CA VAL A 128 -1.99 -40.30 14.78
C VAL A 128 -1.95 -41.76 14.28
N ALA A 129 -1.16 -42.07 13.25
CA ALA A 129 -1.01 -43.44 12.75
C ALA A 129 -0.43 -44.43 13.78
N GLU A 130 0.21 -43.97 14.87
CA GLU A 130 0.75 -44.88 15.88
C GLU A 130 -0.18 -45.25 17.05
N ARG A 131 -1.36 -44.62 17.21
CA ARG A 131 -2.18 -44.88 18.41
C ARG A 131 -3.66 -45.07 18.15
N LYS A 132 -4.03 -46.24 17.63
CA LYS A 132 -5.22 -47.00 18.06
C LYS A 132 -5.20 -48.43 17.50
N LYS A 133 -4.27 -49.26 17.99
CA LYS A 133 -4.51 -50.71 17.95
C LYS A 133 -5.61 -51.01 18.95
N ASP A 134 -6.73 -51.51 18.45
CA ASP A 134 -7.92 -51.86 19.21
C ASP A 134 -7.55 -52.82 20.37
N SER A 135 -8.29 -52.78 21.47
CA SER A 135 -8.05 -53.66 22.63
C SER A 135 -8.09 -55.13 22.20
N LEU A 136 -8.92 -55.47 21.21
CA LEU A 136 -8.98 -56.79 20.58
C LEU A 136 -7.71 -57.15 19.80
N GLU A 137 -7.10 -56.21 19.08
CA GLU A 137 -5.86 -56.47 18.34
C GLU A 137 -4.67 -56.64 19.27
N ARG A 138 -4.61 -55.89 20.38
CA ARG A 138 -3.55 -56.07 21.40
C ARG A 138 -3.61 -57.46 22.02
N VAL A 139 -4.81 -57.97 22.29
CA VAL A 139 -5.01 -59.33 22.83
C VAL A 139 -4.58 -60.39 21.82
N LYS A 140 -4.92 -60.23 20.54
CA LYS A 140 -4.46 -61.15 19.48
C LYS A 140 -2.95 -61.12 19.31
N LEU A 141 -2.34 -59.94 19.36
CA LEU A 141 -0.89 -59.77 19.26
C LEU A 141 -0.17 -60.43 20.43
N ARG A 142 -0.62 -60.21 21.68
CA ARG A 142 -0.07 -60.92 22.84
C ARG A 142 -0.20 -62.43 22.70
N LYS A 143 -1.36 -62.93 22.29
CA LYS A 143 -1.58 -64.37 22.09
C LYS A 143 -0.58 -64.95 21.07
N ALA A 144 -0.40 -64.29 19.94
CA ALA A 144 0.58 -64.71 18.94
C ALA A 144 2.03 -64.66 19.45
N LEU A 145 2.37 -63.73 20.35
CA LEU A 145 3.69 -63.66 20.98
C LEU A 145 3.92 -64.80 21.97
N TYR A 146 2.91 -65.19 22.75
CA TYR A 146 2.96 -66.38 23.61
C TYR A 146 3.06 -67.67 22.80
N ASP A 147 2.26 -67.81 21.73
CA ASP A 147 2.25 -69.00 20.88
C ASP A 147 3.61 -69.21 20.17
N ASN A 148 4.36 -68.13 19.92
CA ASN A 148 5.68 -68.15 19.29
C ASN A 148 6.82 -67.79 20.25
N GLN A 149 6.59 -67.88 21.56
CA GLN A 149 7.56 -67.48 22.58
C GLN A 149 8.89 -68.25 22.46
N PHE A 150 8.82 -69.50 22.03
CA PHE A 150 9.99 -70.33 21.73
C PHE A 150 10.88 -69.75 20.62
N LEU A 151 10.30 -69.06 19.64
CA LEU A 151 11.04 -68.43 18.53
C LEU A 151 11.53 -67.02 18.89
N THR A 152 10.81 -66.29 19.75
CA THR A 152 11.15 -64.91 20.11
C THR A 152 12.12 -64.82 21.28
N GLY A 153 12.24 -65.87 22.11
CA GLY A 153 13.11 -65.90 23.28
C GLY A 153 12.67 -64.94 24.40
N MET A 154 11.48 -64.36 24.30
CA MET A 154 10.94 -63.40 25.26
C MET A 154 10.51 -64.12 26.55
N LYS A 155 10.81 -63.53 27.71
CA LYS A 155 10.32 -63.99 29.01
C LYS A 155 8.90 -63.48 29.23
N ASP A 156 8.12 -64.16 30.07
CA ASP A 156 6.70 -63.81 30.31
C ASP A 156 6.50 -62.33 30.72
N LYS A 157 7.44 -61.79 31.50
CA LYS A 157 7.46 -60.38 31.95
C LYS A 157 7.66 -59.35 30.84
N GLU A 158 8.08 -59.78 29.64
CA GLU A 158 8.34 -58.91 28.49
C GLU A 158 7.16 -58.90 27.50
N ILE A 159 6.20 -59.82 27.63
CA ILE A 159 5.01 -59.94 26.78
C ILE A 159 3.78 -59.27 27.44
N ASP A 160 3.75 -59.21 28.77
CA ASP A 160 2.74 -58.51 29.57
C ASP A 160 2.89 -56.97 29.54
#